data_AF-A0AAU7W6Q2-F1
#
_entry.id   AF-A0AAU7W6Q2-F1
#
_cell.length_a   1.000
_cell.length_b   1.000
_cell.length_c   1.000
_cell.angle_alpha   90.00
_cell.angle_beta   90.00
_cell.angle_gamma   90.00
#
_symmetry.space_group_name_H-M   'P 1'
#
loop_
_entity.id
_entity.type
_entity.pdbx_description
1 polymer ?
#
loop_
_entity_poly.entity_id
_entity_poly.type
_entity_poly.pdbx_seq_one_letter_code
_entity_poly.pdbx_strand_id
1 'polypeptide(L)'
;MSTRSAAPMLALAAIAGLLLTGCAAGTDSTADTKPAATAEESTAAEAPAEQSIAEACTELQTTLNESATALQDGMSTFSQDPAAAVAALTSFADEFEAVRAELGNAEVKAQAEAAGAKLDEMIVALEAGVADPAAFDATAFLTTAQGVQTELVAIGELCTQ
;
A
#
# COMPACT_ATOMS: atom_id res chain seq x y z
N MET A 1 13.75 26.17 46.07
CA MET A 1 13.47 27.30 45.14
C MET A 1 13.05 26.66 43.83
N SER A 2 11.80 26.23 43.63
CA SER A 2 10.56 27.01 43.39
C SER A 2 10.70 28.07 42.30
N THR A 3 10.44 27.68 41.06
CA THR A 3 9.73 28.52 40.08
C THR A 3 8.71 27.65 39.34
N ARG A 4 7.45 27.82 39.74
CA ARG A 4 6.25 27.37 39.03
C ARG A 4 5.92 28.41 37.95
N SER A 5 5.45 27.97 36.78
CA SER A 5 4.58 28.73 35.85
C SER A 5 4.02 27.71 34.85
N ALA A 6 2.75 27.31 34.97
CA ALA A 6 1.52 27.98 34.52
C ALA A 6 1.17 27.60 33.07
N ALA A 7 0.11 26.79 32.96
CA ALA A 7 -0.51 26.33 31.72
C ALA A 7 -1.21 27.48 30.96
N PRO A 8 -1.57 27.22 29.69
CA PRO A 8 -2.93 27.49 29.28
C PRO A 8 -3.62 26.22 28.78
N MET A 9 -4.79 25.94 29.34
CA MET A 9 -5.80 25.06 28.78
C MET A 9 -6.24 25.61 27.42
N LEU A 10 -6.26 24.76 26.39
CA LEU A 10 -7.03 24.97 25.17
C LEU A 10 -8.06 23.86 25.07
N ALA A 11 -9.31 24.29 25.06
CA ALA A 11 -10.51 23.47 25.07
C ALA A 11 -11.09 23.33 23.66
N LEU A 12 -11.89 22.26 23.50
CA LEU A 12 -12.98 22.06 22.53
C LEU A 12 -12.64 21.86 21.04
N ALA A 13 -12.88 20.62 20.57
CA ALA A 13 -13.99 20.35 19.65
C ALA A 13 -14.31 18.84 19.64
N ALA A 14 -15.49 18.47 20.16
CA ALA A 14 -16.07 17.16 19.98
C ALA A 14 -16.76 17.11 18.60
N ILE A 15 -16.32 16.21 17.72
CA ILE A 15 -17.05 15.89 16.49
C ILE A 15 -17.81 14.59 16.75
N ALA A 16 -19.05 14.76 17.22
CA ALA A 16 -20.06 13.73 17.22
C ALA A 16 -20.62 13.60 15.78
N GLY A 17 -20.92 12.35 15.40
CA GLY A 17 -21.13 11.94 14.01
C GLY A 17 -22.39 12.41 13.31
N LEU A 18 -22.37 12.14 12.00
CA LEU A 18 -23.43 11.95 11.01
C LEU A 18 -22.63 11.54 9.75
N LEU A 19 -22.73 10.32 9.23
CA LEU A 19 -23.69 9.94 8.19
C LEU A 19 -23.77 8.40 8.13
N LEU A 20 -24.68 7.82 8.92
CA LEU A 20 -25.13 6.45 8.77
C LEU A 20 -26.49 6.47 8.07
N THR A 21 -26.50 6.77 6.77
CA THR A 21 -27.71 6.60 5.93
C THR A 21 -27.72 5.19 5.39
N GLY A 22 -28.56 4.35 6.00
CA GLY A 22 -28.87 3.02 5.52
C GLY A 22 -29.56 3.05 4.16
N CYS A 23 -29.15 2.14 3.28
CA CYS A 23 -29.89 1.75 2.09
C CYS A 23 -30.61 0.42 2.43
N ALA A 24 -31.91 0.49 2.64
CA ALA A 24 -32.77 -0.68 2.76
C ALA A 24 -34.10 -0.44 2.05
N ALA A 25 -34.59 -1.50 1.42
CA ALA A 25 -35.94 -1.74 0.91
C ALA A 25 -36.25 -1.29 -0.53
N GLY A 26 -36.51 -2.29 -1.38
CA GLY A 26 -37.23 -2.14 -2.65
C GLY A 26 -38.74 -2.34 -2.51
N THR A 27 -39.50 -2.01 -3.56
CA THR A 27 -40.59 -2.82 -4.15
C THR A 27 -41.12 -2.17 -5.43
N ASP A 28 -41.53 -3.03 -6.36
CA ASP A 28 -42.21 -2.87 -7.66
C ASP A 28 -43.23 -1.72 -7.85
N SER A 29 -43.28 -1.20 -9.10
CA SER A 29 -44.53 -1.04 -9.88
C SER A 29 -44.29 -0.68 -11.37
N THR A 30 -44.46 -1.70 -12.23
CA THR A 30 -45.14 -1.80 -13.54
C THR A 30 -45.41 -0.55 -14.41
N ALA A 31 -44.93 -0.52 -15.67
CA ALA A 31 -45.74 -0.69 -16.90
C ALA A 31 -44.99 -0.33 -18.22
N ASP A 32 -45.03 -1.29 -19.15
CA ASP A 32 -44.78 -1.29 -20.61
C ASP A 32 -44.72 0.03 -21.39
N THR A 33 -43.70 0.16 -22.26
CA THR A 33 -43.87 0.42 -23.71
C THR A 33 -42.63 -0.06 -24.50
N LYS A 34 -42.84 -0.89 -25.53
CA LYS A 34 -41.87 -1.43 -26.53
C LYS A 34 -42.30 -0.92 -27.93
N PRO A 35 -41.51 -0.97 -29.03
CA PRO A 35 -40.07 -0.76 -29.29
C PRO A 35 -39.81 0.24 -30.45
N ALA A 36 -38.58 0.74 -30.63
CA ALA A 36 -37.97 0.91 -31.96
C ALA A 36 -36.46 1.21 -31.87
N ALA A 37 -35.71 0.49 -32.73
CA ALA A 37 -34.37 0.72 -33.30
C ALA A 37 -33.57 1.95 -32.81
N THR A 38 -32.28 1.82 -32.51
CA THR A 38 -31.26 1.36 -33.46
C THR A 38 -30.09 0.72 -32.72
N ALA A 39 -29.73 -0.50 -33.14
CA ALA A 39 -28.40 -1.04 -32.92
C ALA A 39 -27.43 -0.23 -33.78
N GLU A 40 -26.75 0.73 -33.17
CA GLU A 40 -25.42 1.11 -33.62
C GLU A 40 -24.45 0.34 -32.75
N GLU A 41 -24.06 -0.81 -33.29
CA GLU A 41 -22.86 -1.53 -32.95
C GLU A 41 -21.68 -0.58 -33.23
N SER A 42 -21.38 0.29 -32.26
CA SER A 42 -20.07 0.92 -32.20
C SER A 42 -19.12 -0.15 -31.71
N THR A 43 -18.61 -0.96 -32.65
CA THR A 43 -17.37 -1.70 -32.50
C THR A 43 -16.23 -0.67 -32.40
N ALA A 44 -16.20 0.08 -31.29
CA ALA A 44 -14.96 0.64 -30.81
C ALA A 44 -14.13 -0.60 -30.48
N ALA A 45 -13.02 -0.77 -31.22
CA ALA A 45 -12.00 -1.72 -30.83
C ALA A 45 -11.77 -1.52 -29.33
N GLU A 46 -12.10 -2.54 -28.53
CA GLU A 46 -11.68 -2.61 -27.14
C GLU A 46 -10.18 -2.36 -27.17
N ALA A 47 -9.77 -1.16 -26.75
CA ALA A 47 -8.45 -1.01 -26.19
C ALA A 47 -8.29 -2.15 -25.18
N PRO A 48 -7.16 -2.86 -25.16
CA PRO A 48 -6.97 -3.94 -24.20
C PRO A 48 -7.41 -3.39 -22.84
N ALA A 49 -8.39 -4.07 -22.22
CA ALA A 49 -8.96 -3.60 -20.97
C ALA A 49 -7.81 -3.47 -19.98
N GLU A 50 -7.41 -2.23 -19.70
CA GLU A 50 -6.42 -1.95 -18.69
C GLU A 50 -7.00 -2.45 -17.36
N GLN A 51 -6.19 -3.20 -16.62
CA GLN A 51 -6.56 -3.72 -15.30
C GLN A 51 -7.12 -2.58 -14.46
N SER A 52 -8.27 -2.79 -13.81
CA SER A 52 -8.82 -1.78 -12.93
C SER A 52 -7.90 -1.55 -11.72
N ILE A 53 -7.96 -0.36 -11.12
CA ILE A 53 -7.20 -0.06 -9.89
C ILE A 53 -7.52 -1.09 -8.80
N ALA A 54 -8.79 -1.47 -8.65
CA ALA A 54 -9.23 -2.43 -7.64
C ALA A 54 -8.66 -3.85 -7.84
N GLU A 55 -8.57 -4.32 -9.08
CA GLU A 55 -7.94 -5.61 -9.40
C GLU A 55 -6.44 -5.58 -9.13
N ALA A 56 -5.75 -4.55 -9.63
CA ALA A 56 -4.32 -4.33 -9.40
C ALA A 56 -3.99 -4.25 -7.90
N CYS A 57 -4.83 -3.55 -7.14
CA CYS A 57 -4.69 -3.41 -5.70
C CYS A 57 -4.95 -4.70 -4.93
N THR A 58 -5.81 -5.58 -5.43
CA THR A 58 -6.09 -6.88 -4.79
C THR A 58 -4.88 -7.81 -4.93
N GLU A 59 -4.25 -7.83 -6.11
CA GLU A 59 -2.99 -8.54 -6.34
C GLU A 59 -1.90 -8.02 -5.41
N LEU A 60 -1.71 -6.69 -5.39
CA LEU A 60 -0.71 -6.04 -4.56
C LEU A 60 -0.94 -6.27 -3.05
N GLN A 61 -2.18 -6.19 -2.56
CA GLN A 61 -2.52 -6.44 -1.16
C GLN A 61 -2.25 -7.87 -0.72
N THR A 62 -2.43 -8.85 -1.60
CA THR A 62 -2.15 -10.25 -1.28
C THR A 62 -0.67 -10.40 -0.94
N THR A 63 0.19 -9.90 -1.83
CA THR A 63 1.63 -9.86 -1.62
C THR A 63 1.98 -9.10 -0.35
N LEU A 64 1.49 -7.86 -0.19
CA LEU A 64 1.80 -7.01 0.97
C LEU A 64 1.41 -7.64 2.32
N ASN A 65 0.31 -8.40 2.39
CA ASN A 65 -0.08 -9.12 3.60
C ASN A 65 0.89 -10.26 3.93
N GLU A 66 1.31 -11.04 2.93
CA GLU A 66 2.34 -12.06 3.09
C GLU A 66 3.67 -11.42 3.51
N SER A 67 4.00 -10.26 2.94
CA SER A 67 5.19 -9.48 3.29
C SER A 67 5.15 -8.98 4.72
N ALA A 68 3.99 -8.55 5.22
CA ALA A 68 3.86 -8.07 6.58
C ALA A 68 4.20 -9.19 7.60
N THR A 69 3.82 -10.44 7.28
CA THR A 69 4.23 -11.62 8.06
C THR A 69 5.73 -11.88 7.91
N ALA A 70 6.25 -11.91 6.67
CA ALA A 70 7.67 -12.16 6.43
C ALA A 70 8.58 -11.09 7.07
N LEU A 71 8.17 -9.82 7.07
CA LEU A 71 8.88 -8.71 7.69
C LEU A 71 8.90 -8.83 9.22
N GLN A 72 7.77 -9.21 9.83
CA GLN A 72 7.69 -9.48 11.28
C GLN A 72 8.60 -10.64 11.68
N ASP A 73 8.55 -11.74 10.93
CA ASP A 73 9.38 -12.92 11.15
C ASP A 73 10.86 -12.60 10.91
N GLY A 74 11.14 -11.85 9.85
CA GLY A 74 12.46 -11.34 9.49
C GLY A 74 13.04 -10.47 10.59
N MET A 75 12.26 -9.58 11.20
CA MET A 75 12.71 -8.74 12.32
C MET A 75 13.06 -9.57 13.57
N SER A 76 12.25 -10.60 13.87
CA SER A 76 12.56 -11.53 14.96
C SER A 76 13.85 -12.34 14.68
N THR A 77 14.03 -12.72 13.41
CA THR A 77 15.20 -13.45 12.92
C THR A 77 16.44 -12.57 12.89
N PHE A 78 16.31 -11.28 12.55
CA PHE A 78 17.43 -10.35 12.39
C PHE A 78 18.29 -10.25 13.65
N SER A 79 17.68 -10.34 14.84
CA SER A 79 18.41 -10.35 16.12
C SER A 79 19.27 -11.60 16.35
N GLN A 80 18.95 -12.72 15.69
CA GLN A 80 19.60 -14.02 15.84
C GLN A 80 20.52 -14.33 14.65
N ASP A 81 20.06 -14.00 13.44
CA ASP A 81 20.71 -14.21 12.17
C ASP A 81 20.36 -13.06 11.21
N PRO A 82 21.17 -11.98 11.21
CA PRO A 82 20.97 -10.84 10.31
C PRO A 82 21.02 -11.22 8.83
N ALA A 83 21.84 -12.22 8.47
CA ALA A 83 22.00 -12.64 7.08
C ALA A 83 20.76 -13.39 6.57
N ALA A 84 20.18 -14.27 7.40
CA ALA A 84 18.92 -14.94 7.07
C ALA A 84 17.75 -13.94 6.93
N ALA A 85 17.70 -12.93 7.79
CA ALA A 85 16.68 -11.88 7.70
C ALA A 85 16.81 -11.04 6.42
N VAL A 86 18.04 -10.67 6.03
CA VAL A 86 18.31 -10.00 4.75
C VAL A 86 17.88 -10.88 3.58
N ALA A 87 18.24 -12.16 3.57
CA ALA A 87 17.85 -13.08 2.50
C ALA A 87 16.32 -13.21 2.37
N ALA A 88 15.59 -13.23 3.48
CA ALA A 88 14.13 -13.23 3.47
C ALA A 88 13.55 -11.92 2.88
N LEU A 89 14.15 -10.77 3.20
CA LEU A 89 13.75 -9.49 2.63
C LEU A 89 14.06 -9.41 1.13
N THR A 90 15.20 -9.93 0.68
CA THR A 90 15.54 -10.04 -0.75
C THR A 90 14.53 -10.90 -1.49
N SER A 91 14.17 -12.07 -0.94
CA SER A 91 13.15 -12.94 -1.53
C SER A 91 11.80 -12.24 -1.64
N PHE A 92 11.42 -11.45 -0.63
CA PHE A 92 10.22 -10.63 -0.70
C PHE A 92 10.31 -9.54 -1.78
N ALA A 93 11.44 -8.84 -1.90
CA ALA A 93 11.63 -7.85 -2.95
C ALA A 93 11.51 -8.47 -4.36
N ASP A 94 12.03 -9.69 -4.55
CA ASP A 94 11.88 -10.45 -5.79
C ASP A 94 10.41 -10.80 -6.08
N GLU A 95 9.65 -11.26 -5.08
CA GLU A 95 8.20 -11.53 -5.21
C GLU A 95 7.41 -10.25 -5.53
N PHE A 96 7.75 -9.15 -4.87
CA PHE A 96 7.15 -7.85 -5.12
C PHE A 96 7.50 -7.32 -6.51
N GLU A 97 8.72 -7.55 -7.01
CA GLU A 97 9.09 -7.28 -8.41
C GLU A 97 8.27 -8.10 -9.40
N ALA A 98 8.10 -9.39 -9.15
CA ALA A 98 7.28 -10.25 -10.00
C ALA A 98 5.84 -9.73 -10.11
N VAL A 99 5.24 -9.35 -8.98
CA VAL A 99 3.88 -8.79 -8.95
C VAL A 99 3.82 -7.45 -9.68
N ARG A 100 4.79 -6.54 -9.45
CA ARG A 100 4.89 -5.27 -10.18
C ARG A 100 4.99 -5.45 -11.69
N ALA A 101 5.68 -6.50 -12.14
CA ALA A 101 5.81 -6.82 -13.55
C ALA A 101 4.47 -7.22 -14.16
N GLU A 102 3.62 -7.91 -13.40
CA GLU A 102 2.29 -8.38 -13.79
C GLU A 102 1.20 -7.31 -13.71
N LEU A 103 1.38 -6.27 -12.87
CA LEU A 103 0.43 -5.15 -12.78
C LEU A 103 0.20 -4.49 -14.14
N GLY A 104 -1.05 -4.53 -14.59
CA GLY A 104 -1.53 -3.91 -15.83
C GLY A 104 -1.97 -2.47 -15.65
N ASN A 105 -2.30 -2.05 -14.42
CA ASN A 105 -2.71 -0.69 -14.13
C ASN A 105 -1.50 0.24 -13.96
N ALA A 106 -1.34 1.24 -14.83
CA ALA A 106 -0.18 2.12 -14.82
C ALA A 106 -0.01 2.94 -13.53
N GLU A 107 -1.10 3.34 -12.89
CA GLU A 107 -1.07 4.15 -11.67
C GLU A 107 -0.65 3.32 -10.47
N VAL A 108 -1.28 2.15 -10.28
CA VAL A 108 -0.90 1.20 -9.21
C VAL A 108 0.52 0.68 -9.43
N LYS A 109 0.91 0.42 -10.69
CA LYS A 109 2.27 0.01 -11.04
C LYS A 109 3.31 1.06 -10.67
N ALA A 110 3.11 2.32 -11.05
CA ALA A 110 4.05 3.40 -10.73
C ALA A 110 4.23 3.56 -9.21
N GLN A 111 3.13 3.45 -8.46
CA GLN A 111 3.17 3.54 -7.00
C GLN A 111 3.87 2.32 -6.37
N ALA A 112 3.64 1.11 -6.91
CA ALA A 112 4.35 -0.08 -6.48
C ALA A 112 5.85 -0.03 -6.85
N GLU A 113 6.23 0.51 -8.02
CA GLU A 113 7.62 0.75 -8.40
C GLU A 113 8.33 1.67 -7.40
N ALA A 114 7.69 2.77 -6.99
CA ALA A 114 8.22 3.67 -5.97
C ALA A 114 8.43 2.97 -4.62
N ALA A 115 7.45 2.17 -4.17
CA ALA A 115 7.56 1.38 -2.94
C ALA A 115 8.72 0.37 -3.01
N GLY A 116 8.86 -0.33 -4.13
CA GLY A 116 9.90 -1.34 -4.28
C GLY A 116 11.29 -0.73 -4.38
N ALA A 117 11.45 0.44 -5.00
CA ALA A 117 12.73 1.15 -4.96
C ALA A 117 13.17 1.49 -3.52
N LYS A 118 12.23 1.84 -2.64
CA LYS A 118 12.52 2.06 -1.21
C LYS A 118 12.83 0.78 -0.46
N LEU A 119 12.17 -0.33 -0.82
CA LEU A 119 12.50 -1.64 -0.29
C LEU A 119 13.93 -2.06 -0.69
N ASP A 120 14.32 -1.85 -1.94
CA ASP A 120 15.65 -2.17 -2.45
C ASP A 120 16.73 -1.35 -1.74
N GLU A 121 16.52 -0.04 -1.58
CA GLU A 121 17.40 0.84 -0.79
C GLU A 121 17.57 0.30 0.65
N MET A 122 16.49 -0.23 1.25
CA MET A 122 16.51 -0.76 2.62
C MET A 122 17.32 -2.05 2.70
N ILE A 123 17.13 -2.95 1.73
CA ILE A 123 17.85 -4.23 1.65
C ILE A 123 19.35 -3.99 1.46
N VAL A 124 19.74 -3.09 0.56
CA VAL A 124 21.15 -2.73 0.34
C VAL A 124 21.78 -2.16 1.62
N ALA A 125 21.06 -1.32 2.35
CA ALA A 125 21.54 -0.78 3.63
C ALA A 125 21.73 -1.88 4.68
N LEU A 126 20.82 -2.85 4.74
CA LEU A 126 20.92 -3.99 5.65
C LEU A 126 22.06 -4.93 5.25
N GLU A 127 22.21 -5.28 3.97
CA GLU A 127 23.34 -6.07 3.46
C GLU A 127 24.69 -5.43 3.82
N ALA A 128 24.80 -4.12 3.62
CA ALA A 128 25.98 -3.36 4.01
C ALA A 128 26.21 -3.40 5.53
N GLY A 129 25.15 -3.28 6.34
CA GLY A 129 25.24 -3.37 7.80
C GLY A 129 25.58 -4.76 8.33
N VAL A 130 25.14 -5.82 7.65
CA VAL A 130 25.51 -7.20 7.97
C VAL A 130 26.97 -7.45 7.61
N ALA A 131 27.43 -6.94 6.46
CA ALA A 131 28.81 -7.09 6.02
C ALA A 131 29.80 -6.27 6.87
N ASP A 132 29.42 -5.04 7.24
CA ASP A 132 30.19 -4.14 8.10
C ASP A 132 29.28 -3.41 9.09
N PRO A 133 29.10 -3.95 10.31
CA PRO A 133 28.27 -3.33 11.34
C PRO A 133 28.74 -1.94 11.77
N ALA A 134 30.02 -1.62 11.60
CA ALA A 134 30.56 -0.31 11.95
C ALA A 134 30.23 0.75 10.90
N ALA A 135 29.91 0.33 9.67
CA ALA A 135 29.49 1.20 8.57
C ALA A 135 27.97 1.39 8.49
N PHE A 136 27.18 0.69 9.33
CA PHE A 136 25.73 0.81 9.31
C PHE A 136 25.26 2.21 9.72
N ASP A 137 24.65 2.92 8.77
CA ASP A 137 24.02 4.21 9.02
C ASP A 137 22.56 4.00 9.46
N ALA A 138 22.36 3.97 10.78
CA ALA A 138 21.03 3.86 11.37
C ALA A 138 20.09 5.02 11.00
N THR A 139 20.63 6.21 10.69
CA THR A 139 19.80 7.36 10.29
C THR A 139 19.29 7.16 8.87
N ALA A 140 20.18 6.79 7.95
CA ALA A 140 19.81 6.47 6.57
C ALA A 140 18.79 5.32 6.54
N PHE A 141 19.02 4.25 7.30
CA PHE A 141 18.07 3.14 7.42
C PHE A 141 16.68 3.61 7.91
N LEU A 142 16.62 4.43 8.97
CA LEU A 142 15.35 4.97 9.47
C LEU A 142 14.65 5.88 8.46
N THR A 143 15.40 6.64 7.66
CA THR A 143 14.84 7.45 6.57
C THR A 143 14.26 6.56 5.47
N THR A 144 14.98 5.52 5.05
CA THR A 144 14.50 4.58 4.04
C THR A 144 13.27 3.81 4.53
N ALA A 145 13.26 3.33 5.78
CA ALA A 145 12.12 2.66 6.38
C ALA A 145 10.87 3.57 6.48
N GLN A 146 11.06 4.87 6.74
CA GLN A 146 9.98 5.85 6.65
C GLN A 146 9.50 6.03 5.20
N GLY A 147 10.42 6.06 4.23
CA GLY A 147 10.09 6.09 2.81
C GLY A 147 9.21 4.91 2.40
N VAL A 148 9.59 3.68 2.76
CA VAL A 148 8.75 2.48 2.53
C VAL A 148 7.36 2.67 3.12
N GLN A 149 7.25 3.13 4.37
CA GLN A 149 5.93 3.38 4.99
C GLN A 149 5.12 4.45 4.26
N THR A 150 5.74 5.52 3.79
CA THR A 150 5.08 6.56 2.99
C THR A 150 4.52 5.97 1.69
N GLU A 151 5.30 5.18 0.97
CA GLU A 151 4.84 4.58 -0.28
C GLU A 151 3.74 3.54 -0.04
N LEU A 152 3.82 2.75 1.04
CA LEU A 152 2.76 1.82 1.43
C LEU A 152 1.45 2.53 1.80
N VAL A 153 1.51 3.68 2.48
CA VAL A 153 0.32 4.51 2.75
C VAL A 153 -0.27 5.03 1.45
N ALA A 154 0.55 5.52 0.53
CA ALA A 154 0.09 5.99 -0.77
C ALA A 154 -0.54 4.86 -1.63
N ILE A 155 0.02 3.64 -1.58
CA ILE A 155 -0.64 2.45 -2.13
C ILE A 155 -2.01 2.23 -1.47
N GLY A 156 -2.06 2.28 -0.14
CA GLY A 156 -3.31 2.11 0.61
C GLY A 156 -4.38 3.13 0.22
N GLU A 157 -4.02 4.41 0.11
CA GLU A 157 -4.93 5.47 -0.33
C GLU A 157 -5.42 5.22 -1.76
N LEU A 158 -4.50 4.91 -2.68
CA LEU A 158 -4.83 4.58 -4.07
C LEU A 158 -5.80 3.38 -4.15
N CYS A 159 -5.59 2.36 -3.33
CA CYS A 159 -6.40 1.14 -3.29
C CYS A 159 -7.74 1.29 -2.55
N THR A 160 -8.06 2.47 -2.03
CA THR A 160 -9.35 2.78 -1.41
C THR A 160 -10.23 3.73 -2.24
N GLN A 161 -9.73 4.17 -3.40
CA GLN A 161 -10.49 4.96 -4.38
C GLN A 161 -11.35 4.06 -5.28
#